data_AF-A0A2T4ZCU1-F1
#
_entry.id   AF-A0A2T4ZCU1-F1
#
_cell.length_a   1.000
_cell.length_b   1.000
_cell.length_c   1.000
_cell.angle_alpha   90.00
_cell.angle_beta   90.00
_cell.angle_gamma   90.00
#
_symmetry.space_group_name_H-M   'P 1'
#
loop_
_entity.id
_entity.type
_entity.pdbx_description
1 polymer ?
#
loop_
_entity_poly.entity_id
_entity_poly.type
_entity_poly.pdbx_seq_one_letter_code
_entity_poly.pdbx_strand_id
1 'polypeptide(L)'
;MTGLDRKAKRVGGIAQVAKKWKALYRYFRDPKTSWVKKALAVAALLYFIMPMDIIPDYLVVMGYLDDLTLAAFVWRALSKELEHFSSEE
;
A
#
# COMPACT_ATOMS: atom_id res chain seq x y z
N MET A 1 16.11 28.71 -34.51
CA MET A 1 16.25 28.03 -33.21
C MET A 1 17.22 26.86 -33.43
N THR A 2 18.49 27.07 -33.11
CA THR A 2 19.63 26.20 -33.44
C THR A 2 19.88 25.20 -32.32
N GLY A 3 20.15 23.93 -32.67
CA GLY A 3 20.17 22.75 -31.78
C GLY A 3 21.12 22.74 -30.56
N LEU A 4 21.79 23.85 -30.26
CA LEU A 4 22.57 24.07 -29.04
C LEU A 4 21.67 24.31 -27.81
N ASP A 5 20.49 24.87 -28.03
CA ASP A 5 19.42 25.09 -27.04
C ASP A 5 18.91 23.79 -26.40
N ARG A 6 18.93 22.68 -27.15
CA ARG A 6 18.49 21.36 -26.69
C ARG A 6 19.46 20.72 -25.68
N LYS A 7 20.77 20.96 -25.79
CA LYS A 7 21.77 20.47 -24.82
C LYS A 7 21.74 21.26 -23.51
N ALA A 8 21.54 22.58 -23.57
CA ALA A 8 21.42 23.43 -22.39
C ALA A 8 20.25 23.04 -21.46
N LYS A 9 19.11 22.63 -22.04
CA LYS A 9 17.97 22.08 -21.27
C LYS A 9 18.32 20.81 -20.47
N ARG A 10 19.25 19.98 -20.95
CA ARG A 10 19.69 18.74 -20.28
C ARG A 10 20.52 19.04 -19.02
N VAL A 11 21.36 20.07 -19.09
CA VAL A 11 22.14 20.58 -17.94
C VAL A 11 21.20 21.26 -16.92
N GLY A 12 20.15 21.94 -17.40
CA GLY A 12 19.08 22.47 -16.57
C GLY A 12 18.35 21.40 -15.76
N GLY A 13 18.15 20.20 -16.32
CA GLY A 13 17.54 19.07 -15.60
C GLY A 13 18.35 18.63 -14.39
N ILE A 14 19.67 18.46 -14.54
CA ILE A 14 20.56 18.07 -13.45
C ILE A 14 20.64 19.17 -12.37
N ALA A 15 20.73 20.43 -12.80
CA ALA A 15 20.72 21.57 -11.87
C ALA A 15 19.40 21.67 -11.08
N GLN A 16 18.26 21.39 -11.72
CA GLN A 16 16.96 21.33 -11.04
C GLN A 16 16.89 20.19 -10.03
N VAL A 17 17.39 19.00 -10.38
CA VAL A 17 17.46 17.86 -9.45
C VAL A 17 18.34 18.20 -8.26
N ALA A 18 19.55 18.75 -8.48
CA ALA A 18 20.44 19.19 -7.41
C ALA A 18 19.78 20.25 -6.49
N LYS A 19 19.03 21.20 -7.07
CA LYS A 19 18.28 22.20 -6.32
C LYS A 19 17.18 21.57 -5.45
N LYS A 20 16.45 20.57 -5.99
CA LYS A 20 15.43 19.80 -5.23
C LYS A 20 16.06 19.02 -4.08
N TRP A 21 17.19 18.35 -4.29
CA TRP A 21 17.92 17.66 -3.22
C TRP A 21 18.39 18.61 -2.12
N LYS A 22 18.94 19.77 -2.49
CA LYS A 22 19.37 20.79 -1.52
C LYS A 22 18.20 21.35 -0.72
N ALA A 23 17.04 21.52 -1.35
CA ALA A 23 15.81 21.93 -0.66
C ALA A 23 15.30 20.86 0.31
N LEU A 24 15.30 19.59 -0.10
CA LEU A 24 14.90 18.47 0.75
C LEU A 24 15.82 18.33 1.97
N TYR A 25 17.13 18.47 1.77
CA TYR A 25 18.10 18.48 2.87
C TYR A 25 17.81 19.60 3.88
N ARG A 26 17.56 20.82 3.39
CA ARG A 26 17.18 21.95 4.26
C ARG A 26 15.87 21.69 5.00
N TYR A 27 14.87 21.10 4.35
CA TYR A 27 13.58 20.75 4.95
C TYR A 27 13.75 19.80 6.15
N PHE A 28 14.58 18.76 6.01
CA PHE A 28 14.85 17.84 7.12
C PHE A 28 15.70 18.47 8.24
N ARG A 29 16.61 19.40 7.91
CA ARG A 29 17.45 20.09 8.91
C ARG A 29 16.78 21.29 9.60
N ASP A 30 15.74 21.86 9.03
CA ASP A 30 15.09 23.06 9.59
C ASP A 30 14.29 22.71 10.86
N PRO A 31 14.62 23.27 12.04
CA PRO A 31 13.90 23.02 13.29
C PRO A 31 12.48 23.61 13.31
N LYS A 32 12.15 24.57 12.43
CA LYS A 32 10.79 25.12 12.30
C LYS A 32 9.84 24.16 11.58
N THR A 33 10.37 23.15 10.90
CA THR A 33 9.56 22.13 10.25
C THR A 33 9.09 21.14 11.30
N SER A 34 7.76 21.02 11.46
CA SER A 34 7.13 20.10 12.40
C SER A 34 7.71 18.69 12.29
N TRP A 35 8.17 18.16 13.42
CA TRP A 35 8.76 16.83 13.53
C TRP A 35 7.81 15.73 13.04
N VAL A 36 6.49 15.92 13.23
CA VAL A 36 5.43 15.03 12.72
C VAL A 36 5.49 14.91 11.19
N LYS A 37 5.72 16.02 10.46
CA LYS A 37 5.79 16.00 9.00
C LYS A 37 7.04 15.27 8.49
N LYS A 38 8.16 15.42 9.22
CA LYS A 38 9.41 14.68 8.92
C LYS A 38 9.22 13.19 9.16
N ALA A 39 8.60 12.83 10.30
CA ALA A 39 8.29 11.44 10.64
C ALA A 39 7.36 10.80 9.60
N LEU A 40 6.32 11.52 9.13
CA LEU A 40 5.42 11.02 8.09
C LEU A 40 6.13 10.79 6.76
N ALA A 41 7.04 11.68 6.36
CA ALA A 41 7.82 11.51 5.13
C ALA A 41 8.76 10.30 5.21
N VAL A 42 9.40 10.08 6.37
CA VAL A 42 10.22 8.89 6.61
C VAL A 42 9.35 7.63 6.66
N ALA A 43 8.19 7.67 7.31
CA ALA A 43 7.25 6.55 7.37
C ALA A 43 6.73 6.18 5.97
N ALA A 44 6.41 7.14 5.12
CA ALA A 44 6.01 6.89 3.73
C ALA A 44 7.15 6.25 2.91
N LEU A 45 8.40 6.70 3.11
CA LEU A 45 9.57 6.11 2.46
C LEU A 45 9.84 4.69 2.98
N LEU A 46 9.71 4.48 4.29
CA LEU A 46 9.81 3.15 4.90
C LEU A 46 8.67 2.24 4.43
N TYR A 47 7.45 2.74 4.26
CA TYR A 47 6.35 1.97 3.69
C TYR A 47 6.62 1.58 2.23
N PHE A 48 7.25 2.47 1.46
CA PHE A 48 7.61 2.20 0.07
C PHE A 48 8.81 1.25 -0.09
N ILE A 49 9.76 1.28 0.85
CA ILE A 49 10.98 0.46 0.82
C ILE A 49 10.79 -0.87 1.55
N MET A 50 10.00 -0.90 2.63
CA MET A 50 9.74 -2.12 3.38
C MET A 50 8.80 -3.02 2.57
N PRO A 51 9.09 -4.32 2.51
CA PRO A 51 8.24 -5.30 1.87
C PRO A 51 7.07 -5.66 2.80
N MET A 52 6.24 -4.67 3.17
CA MET A 52 4.91 -4.95 3.72
C MET A 52 3.96 -5.52 2.64
N ASP A 53 4.44 -5.58 1.38
CA ASP A 53 3.95 -6.45 0.31
C ASP A 53 4.31 -7.95 0.51
N ILE A 54 4.73 -8.38 1.71
CA ILE A 54 4.83 -9.81 2.12
C ILE A 54 3.59 -10.29 2.89
N ILE A 55 2.71 -9.38 3.31
CA ILE A 55 1.40 -9.72 3.88
C ILE A 55 0.32 -10.15 2.85
N PRO A 56 0.43 -9.99 1.51
CA PRO A 56 -0.67 -10.34 0.60
C PRO A 56 -1.10 -11.81 0.65
N ASP A 57 -0.21 -12.76 0.96
CA ASP A 57 -0.49 -14.18 0.68
C ASP A 57 -0.99 -15.00 1.88
N TYR A 58 -0.66 -14.64 3.13
CA TYR A 58 -1.06 -15.45 4.30
C TYR A 58 -2.47 -15.14 4.83
N LEU A 59 -2.96 -13.90 4.66
CA LEU A 59 -4.31 -13.51 5.08
C LEU A 59 -5.38 -13.94 4.08
N VAL A 60 -5.09 -13.92 2.78
CA VAL A 60 -6.04 -14.30 1.73
C VAL A 60 -6.38 -15.79 1.79
N VAL A 61 -5.40 -16.67 2.04
CA VAL A 61 -5.63 -18.13 2.15
C VAL A 61 -6.44 -18.50 3.40
N MET A 62 -6.16 -17.86 4.55
CA MET A 62 -6.93 -18.09 5.78
C MET A 62 -8.37 -17.59 5.67
N GLY A 63 -8.61 -16.46 5.00
CA GLY A 63 -9.97 -15.93 4.81
C GLY A 63 -10.88 -16.86 4.02
N TYR A 64 -10.39 -17.47 2.93
CA TYR A 64 -11.20 -18.42 2.14
C TYR A 64 -11.53 -19.71 2.88
N LEU A 65 -10.63 -20.19 3.75
CA LEU A 65 -10.88 -21.39 4.54
C LEU A 65 -11.97 -21.17 5.59
N ASP A 66 -11.99 -19.99 6.22
CA ASP A 66 -13.03 -19.61 7.18
C ASP A 66 -14.41 -19.46 6.51
N ASP A 67 -14.48 -18.77 5.37
CA ASP A 67 -15.73 -18.60 4.61
C ASP A 67 -16.31 -19.94 4.12
N LEU A 68 -15.47 -20.86 3.64
CA LEU A 68 -15.92 -22.20 3.23
C LEU A 68 -16.42 -23.03 4.41
N THR A 69 -15.76 -22.91 5.57
CA THR A 69 -16.15 -23.63 6.79
C THR A 69 -17.49 -23.12 7.30
N LEU A 70 -17.70 -21.80 7.30
CA LEU A 70 -18.96 -21.18 7.68
C LEU A 70 -20.10 -21.56 6.72
N ALA A 71 -19.86 -21.50 5.40
CA ALA A 71 -20.84 -21.88 4.40
C ALA A 71 -21.24 -23.36 4.51
N ALA A 72 -20.27 -24.27 4.70
CA ALA A 72 -20.53 -25.69 4.89
C ALA A 72 -21.31 -25.96 6.20
N PHE A 73 -20.99 -25.24 7.26
CA PHE A 73 -21.71 -25.35 8.54
C PHE A 73 -23.17 -24.92 8.39
N VAL A 74 -23.41 -23.75 7.79
CA VAL A 74 -24.77 -23.23 7.55
C VAL A 74 -25.56 -24.16 6.63
N TRP A 75 -24.94 -24.65 5.55
CA TRP A 75 -25.56 -25.62 4.66
C TRP A 75 -26.00 -26.87 5.42
N ARG A 76 -25.14 -27.46 6.26
CA ARG A 76 -25.50 -28.64 7.06
C ARG A 76 -26.61 -28.36 8.07
N ALA A 77 -26.58 -27.19 8.71
CA ALA A 77 -27.62 -26.79 9.65
C ALA A 77 -28.98 -26.68 8.94
N LEU A 78 -29.03 -26.00 7.80
CA LEU A 78 -30.24 -25.84 6.99
C LEU A 78 -30.70 -27.16 6.36
N SER A 79 -29.79 -27.97 5.82
CA SER A 79 -30.15 -29.28 5.26
C SER A 79 -30.79 -30.18 6.31
N LYS A 80 -30.26 -30.19 7.54
CA LYS A 80 -30.83 -30.97 8.65
C LYS A 80 -32.25 -30.49 9.01
N GLU A 81 -32.48 -29.18 8.95
CA GLU A 81 -33.79 -28.61 9.23
C GLU A 81 -34.78 -28.88 8.08
N LEU A 82 -34.33 -28.73 6.83
CA LEU A 82 -35.13 -29.06 5.63
C LEU A 82 -35.48 -30.55 5.54
N GLU A 83 -34.56 -31.45 5.91
CA GLU A 83 -34.84 -32.88 6.00
C GLU A 83 -35.93 -33.19 7.04
N HIS A 84 -35.89 -32.51 8.19
CA HIS A 84 -36.90 -32.68 9.23
C HIS A 84 -38.29 -32.25 8.75
N PHE A 85 -38.39 -31.12 8.06
CA PHE A 85 -39.65 -30.66 7.45
C PHE A 85 -40.13 -31.55 6.31
N SER A 86 -39.22 -32.12 5.50
CA SER A 86 -39.58 -33.03 4.40
C SER A 86 -40.02 -34.43 4.87
N SER A 87 -39.78 -34.77 6.14
CA SER A 87 -40.19 -36.03 6.76
C SER A 87 -41.54 -35.95 7.49
N GLU A 88 -42.12 -34.75 7.61
CA GLU A 88 -43.45 -34.52 8.20
C GLU A 88 -44.55 -34.27 7.16
N GLU A 89 -44.24 -34.32 5.86
CA GLU A 89 -45.22 -34.41 4.74
C GLU A 89 -45.30 -35.85 4.21
#